data_AF-A0A923IGM7-F1
#
_entry.id   AF-A0A923IGM7-F1
#
_cell.length_a   1.000
_cell.length_b   1.000
_cell.length_c   1.000
_cell.angle_alpha   90.00
_cell.angle_beta   90.00
_cell.angle_gamma   90.00
#
_symmetry.space_group_name_H-M   'P 1'
#
loop_
_entity.id
_entity.type
_entity.pdbx_description
1 polymer ?
#
loop_
_entity_poly.entity_id
_entity_poly.type
_entity_poly.pdbx_seq_one_letter_code
_entity_poly.pdbx_strand_id
1 'polypeptide(L)'
;PIASSGDGGLTLLSQDMLHAAYRSVHAPELYDPGRGRLTGITPMSYIAGLLPIATGEDVSSHVMIGNFGPEIALVAEAAENANAFSLAASDSLPAQAALFASAQEPIIGEELFAAPAYLEADRGHAASLQTQDILRWGVIAVLIGGAILKMMGIL
;
A
#
# COMPACT_ATOMS: atom_id res chain seq x y z
N PRO A 1 -8.52 10.57 11.36
CA PRO A 1 -8.05 9.93 10.11
C PRO A 1 -9.25 9.48 9.28
N ILE A 2 -9.13 9.50 7.95
CA ILE A 2 -10.11 8.97 7.00
C ILE A 2 -9.49 7.71 6.39
N ALA A 3 -10.26 6.63 6.28
CA ALA A 3 -9.85 5.40 5.63
C ALA A 3 -10.78 5.12 4.44
N SER A 4 -10.22 5.08 3.23
CA SER A 4 -10.92 4.65 2.03
C SER A 4 -10.50 3.23 1.65
N SER A 5 -11.40 2.48 1.02
CA SER A 5 -11.12 1.12 0.53
C SER A 5 -11.78 0.89 -0.81
N GLY A 6 -11.17 0.01 -1.62
CA GLY A 6 -11.69 -0.45 -2.91
C GLY A 6 -12.50 -1.75 -2.85
N ASP A 7 -12.63 -2.32 -1.65
CA ASP A 7 -13.31 -3.59 -1.41
C ASP A 7 -14.21 -3.49 -0.16
N GLY A 8 -15.32 -4.23 -0.16
CA GLY A 8 -16.28 -4.22 0.94
C GLY A 8 -15.72 -4.84 2.24
N GLY A 9 -14.95 -5.91 2.12
CA GLY A 9 -14.29 -6.55 3.27
C GLY A 9 -13.26 -5.64 3.91
N LEU A 10 -12.42 -5.00 3.11
CA LEU A 10 -11.45 -4.00 3.59
C LEU A 10 -12.13 -2.79 4.23
N THR A 11 -13.29 -2.37 3.72
CA THR A 11 -14.06 -1.26 4.31
C THR A 11 -14.53 -1.60 5.72
N LEU A 12 -15.10 -2.79 5.92
CA LEU A 12 -15.54 -3.25 7.24
C LEU A 12 -14.38 -3.36 8.22
N LEU A 13 -13.25 -3.93 7.79
CA LEU A 13 -12.05 -4.03 8.60
C LEU A 13 -11.51 -2.64 8.96
N SER A 14 -11.51 -1.70 8.01
CA SER A 14 -11.07 -0.32 8.24
C SER A 14 -11.95 0.39 9.27
N GLN A 15 -13.27 0.20 9.21
CA GLN A 15 -14.21 0.77 10.19
C GLN A 15 -13.98 0.20 11.59
N ASP A 16 -13.77 -1.11 11.71
CA ASP A 16 -13.49 -1.79 12.98
C ASP A 16 -12.14 -1.34 13.57
N MET A 17 -11.08 -1.30 12.75
CA MET A 17 -9.75 -0.83 13.15
C MET A 17 -9.77 0.64 13.57
N LEU A 18 -10.47 1.52 12.82
CA LEU A 18 -10.65 2.91 13.22
C LEU A 18 -11.34 3.00 14.59
N HIS A 19 -12.43 2.25 14.78
CA HIS A 19 -13.16 2.26 16.04
C HIS A 19 -12.29 1.76 17.22
N ALA A 20 -11.51 0.69 17.01
CA ALA A 20 -10.56 0.18 17.98
C ALA A 20 -9.47 1.20 18.32
N ALA A 21 -8.95 1.93 17.32
CA ALA A 21 -7.95 2.98 17.51
C ALA A 21 -8.48 4.15 18.35
N TYR A 22 -9.72 4.63 18.11
CA TYR A 22 -10.31 5.68 18.95
C TYR A 22 -10.53 5.21 20.39
N ARG A 23 -10.88 3.94 20.59
CA ARG A 23 -11.02 3.35 21.93
C ARG A 23 -9.68 3.25 22.66
N SER A 24 -8.60 2.87 21.97
CA SER A 24 -7.28 2.72 22.61
C SER A 24 -6.70 4.05 23.09
N VAL A 25 -7.04 5.16 22.42
CA VAL A 25 -6.64 6.52 22.82
C VAL A 25 -7.65 7.21 23.76
N HIS A 26 -8.64 6.46 24.28
CA HIS A 26 -9.68 6.96 25.20
C HIS A 26 -10.51 8.13 24.63
N ALA A 27 -10.74 8.16 23.31
CA ALA A 27 -11.57 9.18 22.66
C ALA A 27 -12.68 8.58 21.75
N PRO A 28 -13.50 7.62 22.26
CA PRO A 28 -14.56 7.00 21.46
C PRO A 28 -15.62 7.99 20.97
N GLU A 29 -15.81 9.11 21.65
CA GLU A 29 -16.74 10.19 21.26
C GLU A 29 -16.31 10.93 20.00
N LEU A 30 -15.03 10.84 19.61
CA LEU A 30 -14.52 11.42 18.36
C LEU A 30 -14.61 10.46 17.17
N TYR A 31 -15.08 9.23 17.40
CA TYR A 31 -15.28 8.26 16.33
C TYR A 31 -16.47 8.66 15.46
N ASP A 32 -16.20 8.79 14.15
CA ASP A 32 -17.21 9.00 13.13
C ASP A 32 -17.22 7.76 12.20
N PRO A 33 -18.32 6.98 12.17
CA PRO A 33 -18.46 5.84 11.25
C PRO A 33 -18.31 6.24 9.78
N GLY A 34 -18.66 7.49 9.45
CA GLY A 34 -18.53 8.06 8.12
C GLY A 34 -17.08 8.25 7.68
N ARG A 35 -16.07 8.07 8.55
CA ARG A 35 -14.65 8.17 8.16
C ARG A 35 -14.07 6.89 7.54
N GLY A 36 -14.76 5.75 7.64
CA GLY A 36 -14.41 4.52 6.93
C GLY A 36 -15.33 4.32 5.73
N ARG A 37 -14.83 4.53 4.50
CA ARG A 37 -15.67 4.60 3.29
C ARG A 37 -15.21 3.64 2.19
N LEU A 38 -16.19 3.02 1.54
CA LEU A 38 -16.01 2.37 0.24
C LEU A 38 -16.15 3.45 -0.84
N THR A 39 -15.05 3.84 -1.49
CA THR A 39 -15.07 4.91 -2.49
C THR A 39 -15.37 4.40 -3.90
N GLY A 40 -15.12 3.11 -4.16
CA GLY A 40 -15.50 2.45 -5.40
C GLY A 40 -14.88 1.07 -5.53
N ILE A 41 -15.56 0.13 -6.20
CA ILE A 41 -15.13 -1.28 -6.30
C ILE A 41 -14.30 -1.60 -7.55
N THR A 42 -14.20 -0.66 -8.47
CA THR A 42 -13.32 -0.73 -9.64
C THR A 42 -12.21 0.31 -9.52
N PRO A 43 -11.04 0.13 -10.15
CA PRO A 43 -9.92 1.04 -9.96
C PRO A 43 -10.28 2.51 -10.25
N MET A 44 -10.95 2.78 -11.39
CA MET A 44 -11.37 4.14 -11.72
C MET A 44 -12.46 4.69 -10.78
N SER A 45 -13.41 3.87 -10.34
CA SER A 45 -14.42 4.31 -9.37
C SER A 45 -13.80 4.63 -8.01
N TYR A 46 -12.80 3.85 -7.60
CA TYR A 46 -12.04 4.08 -6.37
C TYR A 46 -11.32 5.44 -6.43
N ILE A 47 -10.63 5.72 -7.53
CA ILE A 47 -9.99 7.03 -7.77
C ILE A 47 -11.02 8.17 -7.77
N ALA A 48 -12.13 8.02 -8.49
CA ALA A 48 -13.17 9.04 -8.57
C ALA A 48 -13.77 9.37 -7.19
N GLY A 49 -13.96 8.36 -6.32
CA GLY A 49 -14.43 8.56 -4.95
C GLY A 49 -13.35 9.05 -3.98
N LEU A 50 -12.07 8.83 -4.28
CA LEU A 50 -10.94 9.28 -3.46
C LEU A 50 -10.55 10.74 -3.73
N LEU A 51 -10.70 11.24 -4.98
CA LEU A 51 -10.34 12.60 -5.35
C LEU A 51 -11.01 13.71 -4.51
N PRO A 52 -12.32 13.65 -4.18
CA PRO A 52 -12.95 14.63 -3.29
C PRO A 52 -12.35 14.61 -1.87
N ILE A 53 -11.94 13.44 -1.39
CA ILE A 53 -11.28 13.31 -0.08
C ILE A 53 -9.88 13.94 -0.14
N ALA A 54 -9.15 13.70 -1.24
CA ALA A 54 -7.81 14.23 -1.46
C ALA A 54 -7.75 15.75 -1.58
N THR A 55 -8.83 16.39 -2.03
CA THR A 55 -8.86 17.84 -2.28
C THR A 55 -9.72 18.64 -1.31
N GLY A 56 -10.68 18.00 -0.62
CA GLY A 56 -11.77 18.73 0.06
C GLY A 56 -11.90 18.53 1.57
N GLU A 57 -11.21 17.57 2.19
CA GLU A 57 -11.38 17.25 3.62
C GLU A 57 -10.19 17.66 4.51
N ASP A 58 -9.44 18.70 4.11
CA ASP A 58 -8.27 19.25 4.83
C ASP A 58 -7.27 18.15 5.27
N VAL A 59 -7.02 17.18 4.38
CA VAL A 59 -6.10 16.09 4.65
C VAL A 59 -4.67 16.59 4.49
N SER A 60 -3.91 16.66 5.58
CA SER A 60 -2.52 17.11 5.56
C SER A 60 -1.53 16.05 5.06
N SER A 61 -1.94 14.78 5.05
CA SER A 61 -1.08 13.66 4.66
C SER A 61 -1.88 12.49 4.08
N HIS A 62 -1.43 12.00 2.93
CA HIS A 62 -1.97 10.84 2.23
C HIS A 62 -1.01 9.67 2.36
N VAL A 63 -1.53 8.55 2.86
CA VAL A 63 -0.83 7.26 2.86
C VAL A 63 -1.59 6.32 1.93
N MET A 64 -1.00 6.00 0.79
CA MET A 64 -1.62 5.25 -0.29
C MET A 64 -0.89 3.92 -0.45
N ILE A 65 -1.44 2.83 0.10
CA ILE A 65 -0.81 1.52 0.07
C ILE A 65 -1.81 0.50 -0.46
N GLY A 66 -1.44 -0.27 -1.48
CA GLY A 66 -2.29 -1.32 -2.02
C GLY A 66 -1.98 -1.69 -3.46
N ASN A 67 -2.90 -2.44 -4.07
CA ASN A 67 -2.82 -2.78 -5.49
C ASN A 67 -3.58 -1.76 -6.32
N PHE A 68 -2.85 -0.89 -7.01
CA PHE A 68 -3.41 0.15 -7.86
C PHE A 68 -3.02 -0.03 -9.31
N GLY A 69 -3.73 0.60 -10.25
CA GLY A 69 -3.22 0.87 -11.60
C GLY A 69 -2.55 2.25 -11.70
N PRO A 70 -2.08 2.65 -12.89
CA PRO A 70 -1.43 3.94 -13.11
C PRO A 70 -2.33 5.14 -12.81
N GLU A 71 -3.65 4.95 -12.78
CA GLU A 71 -4.65 5.98 -12.42
C GLU A 71 -4.46 6.56 -11.01
N ILE A 72 -3.73 5.89 -10.11
CA ILE A 72 -3.42 6.42 -8.77
C ILE A 72 -2.63 7.73 -8.81
N ALA A 73 -1.90 8.01 -9.90
CA ALA A 73 -1.20 9.27 -10.08
C ALA A 73 -2.14 10.49 -10.03
N LEU A 74 -3.41 10.33 -10.42
CA LEU A 74 -4.41 11.42 -10.32
C LEU A 74 -4.63 11.85 -8.86
N VAL A 75 -4.58 10.89 -7.93
CA VAL A 75 -4.74 11.17 -6.49
C VAL A 75 -3.46 11.74 -5.92
N ALA A 76 -2.30 11.22 -6.33
CA ALA A 76 -1.01 11.76 -5.91
C ALA A 76 -0.84 13.23 -6.34
N GLU A 77 -1.19 13.55 -7.59
CA GLU A 77 -1.21 14.91 -8.11
C GLU A 77 -2.24 15.80 -7.39
N ALA A 78 -3.43 15.27 -7.08
CA ALA A 78 -4.43 16.00 -6.29
C ALA A 78 -3.92 16.33 -4.88
N ALA A 79 -3.26 15.39 -4.21
CA ALA A 79 -2.64 15.60 -2.91
C ALA A 79 -1.52 16.65 -2.97
N GLU A 80 -0.68 16.60 -4.01
CA GLU A 80 0.39 17.59 -4.21
C GLU A 80 -0.17 18.99 -4.49
N ASN A 81 -1.21 19.11 -5.31
CA ASN A 81 -1.92 20.37 -5.54
C ASN A 81 -2.54 20.95 -4.27
N ALA A 82 -2.95 20.08 -3.34
CA ALA A 82 -3.45 20.46 -2.01
C ALA A 82 -2.32 20.80 -1.00
N ASN A 83 -1.05 20.72 -1.41
CA ASN A 83 0.13 20.82 -0.53
C ASN A 83 0.11 19.81 0.63
N ALA A 84 -0.48 18.64 0.40
CA ALA A 84 -0.51 17.54 1.36
C ALA A 84 0.68 16.61 1.14
N PHE A 85 1.27 16.11 2.23
CA PHE A 85 2.33 15.10 2.14
C PHE A 85 1.77 13.81 1.53
N SER A 86 2.54 13.13 0.66
CA SER A 86 2.10 11.86 0.04
C SER A 86 3.15 10.76 0.17
N LEU A 87 2.81 9.73 0.94
CA LEU A 87 3.54 8.46 1.03
C LEU A 87 2.77 7.41 0.24
N ALA A 88 3.41 6.76 -0.73
CA ALA A 88 2.70 5.85 -1.62
C ALA A 88 3.49 4.58 -1.92
N ALA A 89 2.79 3.45 -1.99
CA ALA A 89 3.37 2.14 -2.26
C ALA A 89 2.38 1.26 -3.02
N SER A 90 2.87 0.51 -4.00
CA SER A 90 2.04 -0.43 -4.77
C SER A 90 2.78 -1.72 -5.09
N ASP A 91 2.04 -2.83 -5.11
CA ASP A 91 2.54 -4.13 -5.60
C ASP A 91 2.53 -4.24 -7.14
N SER A 92 1.92 -3.26 -7.83
CA SER A 92 1.82 -3.24 -9.29
C SER A 92 2.91 -2.36 -9.92
N LEU A 93 3.58 -2.89 -10.95
CA LEU A 93 4.64 -2.15 -11.67
C LEU A 93 4.12 -0.86 -12.35
N PRO A 94 2.93 -0.85 -13.01
CA PRO A 94 2.41 0.38 -13.61
C PRO A 94 2.12 1.47 -12.58
N ALA A 95 1.56 1.11 -11.42
CA ALA A 95 1.31 2.08 -10.35
C ALA A 95 2.61 2.53 -9.68
N GLN A 96 3.58 1.64 -9.47
CA GLN A 96 4.90 2.03 -8.94
C GLN A 96 5.57 3.07 -9.85
N ALA A 97 5.54 2.87 -11.17
CA ALA A 97 6.08 3.85 -12.12
C ALA A 97 5.34 5.19 -12.05
N ALA A 98 4.01 5.16 -11.94
CA ALA A 98 3.18 6.35 -11.84
C ALA A 98 3.43 7.11 -10.52
N LEU A 99 3.48 6.40 -9.39
CA LEU A 99 3.74 6.94 -8.05
C LEU A 99 5.17 7.45 -7.89
N PHE A 100 6.16 6.79 -8.49
CA PHE A 100 7.53 7.29 -8.50
C PHE A 100 7.65 8.68 -9.14
N ALA A 101 6.79 8.98 -10.11
CA ALA A 101 6.77 10.27 -10.79
C ALA A 101 5.87 11.32 -10.13
N SER A 102 4.95 10.93 -9.23
CA SER A 102 3.86 11.81 -8.76
C SER A 102 3.67 11.87 -7.24
N ALA A 103 4.22 10.94 -6.46
CA ALA A 103 4.19 10.98 -5.00
C ALA A 103 5.47 11.60 -4.45
N GLN A 104 5.36 12.28 -3.30
CA GLN A 104 6.51 12.89 -2.63
C GLN A 104 7.45 11.83 -2.06
N GLU A 105 6.90 10.77 -1.46
CA GLU A 105 7.66 9.66 -0.89
C GLU A 105 7.15 8.32 -1.46
N PRO A 106 7.67 7.88 -2.62
CA PRO A 106 7.32 6.59 -3.21
C PRO A 106 8.15 5.45 -2.60
N ILE A 107 7.48 4.44 -2.06
CA ILE A 107 8.07 3.19 -1.59
C ILE A 107 8.07 2.18 -2.73
N ILE A 108 9.25 1.65 -3.10
CA ILE A 108 9.42 0.77 -4.26
C ILE A 108 9.86 -0.63 -3.83
N GLY A 109 9.32 -1.64 -4.54
CA GLY A 109 9.81 -3.01 -4.44
C GLY A 109 9.61 -3.63 -3.05
N GLU A 110 10.70 -4.05 -2.43
CA GLU A 110 10.63 -4.81 -1.17
C GLU A 110 10.41 -3.94 0.08
N GLU A 111 10.59 -2.63 -0.03
CA GLU A 111 10.39 -1.69 1.07
C GLU A 111 8.93 -1.66 1.56
N LEU A 112 7.96 -1.91 0.66
CA LEU A 112 6.55 -2.06 1.01
C LEU A 112 6.34 -3.19 2.03
N PHE A 113 7.05 -4.30 1.88
CA PHE A 113 6.93 -5.47 2.76
C PHE A 113 7.76 -5.30 4.05
N ALA A 114 8.74 -4.40 4.03
CA ALA A 114 9.51 -4.03 5.22
C ALA A 114 8.78 -3.00 6.11
N ALA A 115 7.79 -2.26 5.57
CA ALA A 115 7.09 -1.20 6.30
C ALA A 115 6.50 -1.65 7.65
N PRO A 116 5.82 -2.81 7.79
CA PRO A 116 5.34 -3.27 9.09
C PRO A 116 6.47 -3.55 10.08
N ALA A 117 7.61 -4.09 9.62
CA ALA A 117 8.78 -4.36 10.45
C ALA A 117 9.45 -3.08 10.99
N TYR A 118 9.33 -1.97 10.25
CA TYR A 118 9.80 -0.66 10.71
C TYR A 118 8.87 -0.01 11.74
N LEU A 119 7.55 -0.26 11.65
CA LEU A 119 6.54 0.31 12.55
C LEU A 119 6.38 -0.49 13.85
N GLU A 120 6.40 -1.82 13.74
CA GLU A 120 6.41 -2.74 14.87
C GLU A 120 7.59 -3.70 14.70
N ALA A 121 8.62 -3.50 15.52
CA ALA A 121 9.79 -4.38 15.61
C ALA A 121 9.44 -5.72 16.29
N ASP A 122 8.44 -6.44 15.78
CA ASP A 122 8.11 -7.78 16.25
C ASP A 122 8.92 -8.85 15.51
N ARG A 123 9.38 -9.86 16.25
CA ARG A 123 10.33 -10.89 15.77
C ARG A 123 9.79 -11.72 14.61
N GLY A 124 8.47 -11.77 14.43
CA GLY A 124 7.81 -12.47 13.34
C GLY A 124 8.10 -11.86 11.95
N HIS A 125 8.07 -10.53 11.83
CA HIS A 125 8.28 -9.85 10.55
C HIS A 125 9.74 -9.94 10.07
N ALA A 126 10.70 -9.93 11.00
CA ALA A 126 12.11 -10.18 10.66
C ALA A 126 12.34 -11.61 10.16
N ALA A 127 11.64 -12.59 10.74
CA ALA A 127 11.73 -14.00 10.33
C ALA A 127 11.12 -14.24 8.93
N SER A 128 10.04 -13.54 8.58
CA SER A 128 9.45 -13.64 7.24
C SER A 128 10.38 -13.07 6.16
N LEU A 129 11.02 -11.92 6.42
CA LEU A 129 12.01 -11.33 5.50
C LEU A 129 13.19 -12.28 5.28
N GLN A 130 13.74 -12.86 6.34
CA GLN A 130 14.84 -13.82 6.23
C GLN A 130 14.44 -15.08 5.44
N THR A 131 13.22 -15.58 5.64
CA THR A 131 12.70 -16.74 4.91
C THR A 131 12.54 -16.42 3.42
N GLN A 132 12.01 -15.24 3.09
CA GLN A 132 11.87 -14.78 1.71
C GLN A 132 13.22 -14.69 1.00
N ASP A 133 14.25 -14.20 1.68
CA ASP A 133 15.60 -14.12 1.12
C ASP A 133 16.24 -15.49 0.88
N ILE A 134 16.06 -16.45 1.80
CA ILE A 134 16.54 -17.82 1.62
C ILE A 134 15.87 -18.48 0.41
N LEU A 135 14.55 -18.34 0.28
CA LEU A 135 13.81 -18.87 -0.86
C LEU A 135 14.23 -18.20 -2.17
N ARG A 136 14.46 -16.89 -2.17
CA ARG A 136 14.96 -16.13 -3.33
C ARG A 136 16.29 -16.68 -3.83
N TRP A 137 17.25 -16.88 -2.92
CA TRP A 137 18.54 -17.49 -3.25
C TRP A 137 18.42 -18.93 -3.75
N GLY A 138 17.51 -19.72 -3.17
CA GLY A 138 17.20 -21.06 -3.64
C GLY A 138 16.69 -21.08 -5.08
N VAL A 139 15.73 -20.21 -5.41
CA VAL A 139 15.17 -20.07 -6.77
C VAL A 139 16.26 -19.61 -7.75
N ILE A 140 17.08 -18.63 -7.37
CA ILE A 140 18.21 -18.17 -8.20
C ILE A 140 19.16 -19.32 -8.51
N ALA A 141 19.54 -20.12 -7.49
CA ALA A 141 20.44 -21.25 -7.68
C ALA A 141 19.85 -22.31 -8.62
N VAL A 142 18.56 -22.62 -8.48
CA VAL A 142 17.85 -23.56 -9.37
C VAL A 142 17.79 -23.04 -10.80
N LEU A 143 17.49 -21.76 -11.01
CA LEU A 143 17.46 -21.16 -12.34
C LEU A 143 18.83 -21.17 -13.01
N ILE A 144 19.89 -20.81 -12.29
CA ILE A 144 21.26 -20.84 -12.80
C ILE A 144 21.68 -22.29 -13.11
N GLY A 145 21.44 -23.22 -12.19
CA GLY A 145 21.75 -24.64 -12.38
C GLY A 145 21.01 -25.23 -13.59
N GLY A 146 19.72 -24.93 -13.73
CA GLY A 146 18.91 -25.35 -14.88
C GLY A 146 19.40 -24.76 -16.19
N ALA A 147 19.81 -23.48 -16.20
CA ALA A 147 20.39 -22.84 -17.38
C ALA A 147 21.71 -23.49 -17.81
N ILE A 148 22.58 -23.84 -16.85
CA ILE A 148 23.85 -24.54 -17.12
C ILE A 148 23.60 -25.95 -17.65
N LEU A 149 22.73 -26.74 -16.99
CA LEU A 149 22.38 -28.10 -17.43
C LEU A 149 21.81 -28.12 -18.85
N LYS A 150 20.95 -27.14 -19.16
CA LYS A 150 20.43 -26.93 -20.52
C LYS A 150 21.52 -26.57 -21.52
N MET A 151 22.45 -25.68 -21.13
CA MET A 151 23.57 -25.28 -22.00
C MET A 151 24.54 -26.46 -22.26
N MET A 152 24.66 -27.38 -21.32
CA MET A 152 25.44 -28.62 -21.47
C MET A 152 24.69 -29.74 -22.21
N GLY A 153 23.43 -29.52 -22.59
CA GLY A 153 22.61 -30.51 -23.33
C GLY A 153 22.17 -31.72 -22.49
N ILE A 154 22.23 -31.60 -21.16
CA ILE A 154 21.76 -32.64 -20.23
C ILE A 154 20.23 -32.54 -20.07
N LEU A 155 19.67 -31.35 -20.31
CA LEU A 155 18.27 -30.99 -20.17
C LEU A 155 17.78 -30.22 -21.40
#